data_AF-A0A653BQV6-F1
#
_entry.id   AF-A0A653BQV6-F1
#
_cell.length_a   1.000
_cell.length_b   1.000
_cell.length_c   1.000
_cell.angle_alpha   90.00
_cell.angle_beta   90.00
_cell.angle_gamma   90.00
#
_symmetry.space_group_name_H-M   'P 1'
#
loop_
_entity.id
_entity.type
_entity.pdbx_description
1 polymer ?
#
loop_
_entity_poly.entity_id
_entity_poly.type
_entity_poly.pdbx_seq_one_letter_code
_entity_poly.pdbx_strand_id
1 'polypeptide(L)'
;MDHRNKDKQIFSHQDEDSSCHIMKNDVCKEQLIVNSIKLFHLNIQGIRDKIDSLNMFLNCNKFDIICLSEHWIKQKTVLNQMNIYGYRLVSAYCRPSKIHGGVCVFVKKNITCKVIDVESFSVEACAEFCALELSQQNIIVIVVYRSCLADVSIFFEKFEELLYSISGLVICEGMYGYCGGSKFGLHQLPMISSTSQSCFTPSKRPRVWNNST
;
A
#
# COMPACT_ATOMS: atom_id res chain seq x y z
N MET A 1 24.55 27.79 -16.20
CA MET A 1 23.52 27.66 -15.15
C MET A 1 22.56 26.57 -15.60
N ASP A 2 22.80 25.33 -15.17
CA ASP A 2 22.01 24.15 -15.57
C ASP A 2 21.24 23.67 -14.33
N HIS A 3 19.91 23.78 -14.37
CA HIS A 3 18.98 23.47 -13.29
C HIS A 3 18.43 22.03 -13.42
N ARG A 4 19.30 21.02 -13.54
CA ARG A 4 18.88 19.61 -13.70
C ARG A 4 19.49 18.62 -12.71
N ASN A 5 19.75 19.04 -11.48
CA ASN A 5 20.37 18.13 -10.50
C ASN A 5 19.78 18.24 -9.08
N LYS A 6 18.45 18.12 -8.93
CA LYS A 6 17.80 18.03 -7.60
C LYS A 6 16.99 16.75 -7.32
N ASP A 7 16.70 15.92 -8.32
CA ASP A 7 15.75 14.79 -8.13
C ASP A 7 16.40 13.42 -7.90
N LYS A 8 17.71 13.36 -7.65
CA LYS A 8 18.44 12.07 -7.51
C LYS A 8 18.68 11.57 -6.08
N GLN A 9 17.99 12.11 -5.07
CA GLN A 9 18.29 11.78 -3.67
C GLN A 9 17.06 11.49 -2.79
N ILE A 10 16.00 10.93 -3.36
CA ILE A 10 14.73 10.70 -2.62
C ILE A 10 14.53 9.22 -2.22
N PHE A 11 15.24 8.29 -2.86
CA PHE A 11 14.99 6.85 -2.68
C PHE A 11 16.28 6.10 -2.31
N SER A 12 16.29 5.46 -1.15
CA SER A 12 17.27 4.45 -0.78
C SER A 12 16.53 3.19 -0.36
N HIS A 13 16.66 2.14 -1.17
CA HIS A 13 16.30 0.78 -0.76
C HIS A 13 17.47 0.24 0.07
N GLN A 14 17.20 -0.24 1.28
CA GLN A 14 18.21 -0.94 2.09
C GLN A 14 17.82 -2.41 2.18
N ASP A 15 18.79 -3.28 1.89
CA ASP A 15 18.71 -4.71 2.19
C ASP A 15 18.73 -4.94 3.71
N GLU A 16 18.11 -6.04 4.12
CA GLU A 16 17.76 -6.45 5.48
C GLU A 16 18.76 -6.06 6.59
N ASP A 17 18.32 -5.19 7.52
CA ASP A 17 18.99 -5.10 8.83
C ASP A 17 18.64 -6.35 9.65
N SER A 18 19.66 -7.12 10.00
CA SER A 18 19.57 -8.51 10.50
C SER A 18 19.03 -8.66 11.94
N SER A 19 18.27 -7.70 12.44
CA SER A 19 18.00 -7.52 13.88
C SER A 19 16.72 -8.21 14.42
N CYS A 20 15.85 -8.79 13.59
CA CYS A 20 14.76 -9.63 14.11
C CYS A 20 14.33 -10.75 13.12
N HIS A 21 14.65 -12.00 13.45
CA HIS A 21 14.39 -13.19 12.61
C HIS A 21 12.92 -13.68 12.60
N ILE A 22 11.96 -12.89 13.10
CA ILE A 22 10.70 -13.44 13.63
C ILE A 22 9.54 -13.43 12.61
N MET A 23 9.76 -12.85 11.42
CA MET A 23 8.81 -12.97 10.30
C MET A 23 9.49 -13.54 9.06
N LYS A 24 10.26 -14.63 9.20
CA LYS A 24 10.79 -15.38 8.06
C LYS A 24 9.76 -16.41 7.61
N ASN A 25 9.27 -16.20 6.38
CA ASN A 25 8.61 -17.12 5.45
C ASN A 25 7.33 -16.48 4.85
N ASP A 26 7.36 -16.33 3.52
CA ASP A 26 6.22 -16.10 2.61
C ASP A 26 5.49 -14.75 2.60
N VAL A 27 6.04 -13.69 3.21
CA VAL A 27 5.40 -12.35 3.17
C VAL A 27 6.27 -11.31 2.48
N CYS A 28 5.75 -10.71 1.39
CA CYS A 28 6.34 -9.53 0.75
C CYS A 28 6.36 -8.36 1.73
N LYS A 29 7.56 -7.82 2.00
CA LYS A 29 7.81 -6.68 2.88
C LYS A 29 8.59 -5.63 2.13
N GLU A 30 8.21 -4.37 2.29
CA GLU A 30 9.01 -3.26 1.79
C GLU A 30 9.15 -2.18 2.86
N GLN A 31 10.35 -1.60 2.90
CA GLN A 31 10.68 -0.43 3.71
C GLN A 31 11.14 0.69 2.79
N LEU A 32 10.66 1.90 3.09
CA LEU A 32 10.98 3.11 2.35
C LEU A 32 11.32 4.24 3.31
N ILE A 33 12.24 5.12 2.91
CA ILE A 33 12.53 6.39 3.60
C ILE A 33 12.28 7.55 2.63
N VAL A 34 11.32 8.43 2.94
CA VAL A 34 11.05 9.66 2.16
C VAL A 34 11.01 10.85 3.11
N ASN A 35 11.80 11.89 2.87
CA ASN A 35 11.86 13.07 3.75
C ASN A 35 12.03 12.71 5.25
N SER A 36 12.84 11.69 5.54
CA SER A 36 13.05 11.09 6.88
C SER A 36 11.87 10.33 7.49
N ILE A 37 10.78 10.12 6.74
CA ILE A 37 9.66 9.26 7.13
C ILE A 37 9.95 7.82 6.73
N LYS A 38 9.97 6.91 7.70
CA LYS A 38 10.12 5.47 7.49
C LYS A 38 8.76 4.81 7.29
N LEU A 39 8.49 4.29 6.10
CA LEU A 39 7.28 3.55 5.79
C LEU A 39 7.56 2.05 5.74
N PHE A 40 6.61 1.25 6.20
CA PHE A 40 6.59 -0.20 6.08
C PHE A 40 5.28 -0.68 5.48
N HIS A 41 5.36 -1.52 4.44
CA HIS A 41 4.20 -2.23 3.90
C HIS A 41 4.31 -3.74 4.10
N LEU A 42 3.17 -4.34 4.46
CA LEU A 42 3.03 -5.78 4.65
C LEU A 42 1.64 -6.23 4.15
N ASN A 43 1.62 -7.20 3.24
CA ASN A 43 0.41 -8.01 3.07
C ASN A 43 0.33 -8.98 4.25
N ILE A 44 -0.49 -8.67 5.25
CA ILE A 44 -0.49 -9.40 6.52
C ILE A 44 -1.25 -10.73 6.45
N GLN A 45 -2.15 -10.92 5.48
CA GLN A 45 -3.01 -12.11 5.35
C GLN A 45 -3.60 -12.55 6.70
N GLY A 46 -4.44 -11.69 7.29
CA GLY A 46 -5.08 -11.88 8.59
C GLY A 46 -4.24 -11.37 9.74
N ILE A 47 -4.65 -10.25 10.34
CA ILE A 47 -3.89 -9.59 11.42
C ILE A 47 -4.04 -10.25 12.80
N ARG A 48 -5.16 -10.92 13.08
CA ARG A 48 -5.55 -11.33 14.45
C ARG A 48 -4.49 -12.16 15.16
N ASP A 49 -4.00 -13.20 14.50
CA ASP A 49 -3.04 -14.15 15.10
C ASP A 49 -1.57 -13.70 14.92
N LYS A 50 -1.36 -12.54 14.30
CA LYS A 50 -0.04 -11.99 13.96
C LYS A 50 0.29 -10.71 14.74
N ILE A 51 -0.62 -10.24 15.60
CA ILE A 51 -0.51 -8.94 16.28
C ILE A 51 0.76 -8.86 17.16
N ASP A 52 1.09 -9.92 17.90
CA ASP A 52 2.25 -9.93 18.81
C ASP A 52 3.58 -9.94 18.04
N SER A 53 3.68 -10.78 17.01
CA SER A 53 4.84 -10.83 16.11
C SER A 53 5.02 -9.51 15.36
N LEU A 54 3.92 -8.90 14.90
CA LEU A 54 3.94 -7.57 14.28
C LEU A 54 4.46 -6.53 15.27
N ASN A 55 3.92 -6.48 16.49
CA ASN A 55 4.35 -5.52 17.51
C ASN A 55 5.84 -5.61 17.82
N MET A 56 6.37 -6.82 17.98
CA MET A 56 7.79 -7.04 18.22
C MET A 56 8.64 -6.57 17.03
N PHE A 57 8.23 -6.90 15.81
CA PHE A 57 8.89 -6.44 14.58
C PHE A 57 8.91 -4.91 14.47
N LEU A 58 7.77 -4.25 14.72
CA LEU A 58 7.65 -2.79 14.67
C LEU A 58 8.53 -2.10 15.72
N ASN A 59 8.64 -2.68 16.92
CA ASN A 59 9.48 -2.15 18.00
C ASN A 59 10.98 -2.16 17.64
N CYS A 60 11.45 -3.19 16.94
CA CYS A 60 12.85 -3.29 16.50
C CYS A 60 13.19 -2.27 15.39
N ASN A 61 12.27 -2.05 14.44
CA ASN A 61 12.57 -1.31 13.21
C ASN A 61 12.16 0.18 13.26
N LYS A 62 11.26 0.57 14.18
CA LYS A 62 10.87 1.96 14.45
C LYS A 62 10.33 2.72 13.24
N PHE A 63 9.41 2.12 12.49
CA PHE A 63 8.72 2.77 11.37
C PHE A 63 7.80 3.92 11.84
N ASP A 64 7.53 4.85 10.95
CA ASP A 64 6.63 6.00 11.16
C ASP A 64 5.22 5.72 10.63
N ILE A 65 5.13 5.00 9.51
CA ILE A 65 3.87 4.64 8.84
C ILE A 65 3.86 3.14 8.55
N ILE A 66 2.75 2.48 8.88
CA ILE A 66 2.51 1.05 8.64
C ILE A 66 1.33 0.91 7.68
N CYS A 67 1.57 0.35 6.50
CA CYS A 67 0.58 0.04 5.50
C CYS A 67 0.32 -1.46 5.52
N LEU A 68 -0.91 -1.88 5.81
CA LEU A 68 -1.28 -3.31 5.80
C LEU A 68 -2.32 -3.58 4.72
N SER A 69 -2.09 -4.62 3.94
CA SER A 69 -3.09 -5.21 3.04
C SER A 69 -3.49 -6.60 3.54
N GLU A 70 -4.69 -7.03 3.16
CA GLU A 70 -5.30 -8.28 3.60
C GLU A 70 -5.39 -8.44 5.13
N HIS A 71 -5.83 -7.40 5.84
CA HIS A 71 -5.98 -7.49 7.29
C HIS A 71 -7.15 -8.39 7.75
N TRP A 72 -8.12 -8.68 6.87
CA TRP A 72 -9.25 -9.61 7.07
C TRP A 72 -10.22 -9.23 8.21
N ILE A 73 -10.34 -7.93 8.53
CA ILE A 73 -11.27 -7.42 9.54
C ILE A 73 -12.46 -6.76 8.85
N LYS A 74 -13.68 -7.07 9.30
CA LYS A 74 -14.92 -6.56 8.68
C LYS A 74 -15.36 -5.19 9.18
N GLN A 75 -14.93 -4.80 10.38
CA GLN A 75 -15.39 -3.57 11.03
C GLN A 75 -14.20 -2.68 11.40
N LYS A 76 -14.24 -1.42 10.98
CA LYS A 76 -13.20 -0.43 11.31
C LYS A 76 -13.06 -0.23 12.82
N THR A 77 -14.15 -0.36 13.58
CA THR A 77 -14.17 -0.28 15.05
C THR A 77 -13.29 -1.37 15.70
N VAL A 78 -13.41 -2.61 15.23
CA VAL A 78 -12.57 -3.73 15.69
C VAL A 78 -11.11 -3.49 15.35
N LEU A 79 -10.83 -3.03 14.13
CA LEU A 79 -9.47 -2.71 13.70
C LEU A 79 -8.85 -1.57 14.54
N ASN A 80 -9.63 -0.55 14.88
CA ASN A 80 -9.20 0.57 15.73
C ASN A 80 -8.92 0.16 17.19
N GLN A 81 -9.56 -0.91 17.66
CA GLN A 81 -9.32 -1.48 19.00
C GLN A 81 -8.10 -2.41 19.04
N MET A 82 -7.53 -2.77 17.89
CA MET A 82 -6.34 -3.61 17.84
C MET A 82 -5.13 -2.89 18.41
N ASN A 83 -4.40 -3.59 19.26
CA ASN A 83 -3.29 -3.04 20.01
C ASN A 83 -1.98 -3.11 19.20
N ILE A 84 -1.78 -2.15 18.30
CA ILE A 84 -0.49 -1.94 17.61
C ILE A 84 0.31 -0.87 18.38
N TYR A 85 1.31 -1.29 19.14
CA TYR A 85 1.97 -0.46 20.15
C TYR A 85 2.66 0.78 19.56
N GLY A 86 2.30 1.96 20.06
CA GLY A 86 2.87 3.24 19.62
C GLY A 86 2.26 3.80 18.33
N TYR A 87 1.31 3.10 17.72
CA TYR A 87 0.62 3.52 16.50
C TYR A 87 -0.86 3.78 16.75
N ARG A 88 -1.50 4.50 15.83
CA ARG A 88 -2.96 4.70 15.76
C ARG A 88 -3.45 4.41 14.35
N LEU A 89 -4.64 3.83 14.24
CA LEU A 89 -5.30 3.66 12.95
C LEU A 89 -5.65 5.05 12.39
N VAL A 90 -5.39 5.27 11.10
CA VAL A 90 -5.70 6.53 10.42
C VAL A 90 -6.81 6.34 9.41
N SER A 91 -6.64 5.40 8.48
CA SER A 91 -7.63 5.10 7.44
C SER A 91 -7.67 3.61 7.17
N ALA A 92 -8.84 3.11 6.78
CA ALA A 92 -9.04 1.71 6.44
C ALA A 92 -10.22 1.53 5.49
N TYR A 93 -10.11 0.52 4.64
CA TYR A 93 -11.20 -0.08 3.89
C TYR A 93 -11.39 -1.52 4.38
N CYS A 94 -12.61 -1.82 4.85
CA CYS A 94 -12.99 -3.17 5.29
C CYS A 94 -14.06 -3.70 4.34
N ARG A 95 -13.88 -4.93 3.83
CA ARG A 95 -14.87 -5.57 2.97
C ARG A 95 -16.20 -5.78 3.70
N PRO A 96 -17.33 -5.24 3.21
CA PRO A 96 -18.62 -5.39 3.87
C PRO A 96 -19.17 -6.81 3.79
N SER A 97 -18.98 -7.52 2.67
CA SER A 97 -19.67 -8.77 2.35
C SER A 97 -18.72 -9.94 2.19
N LYS A 98 -17.65 -9.76 1.40
CA LYS A 98 -16.69 -10.83 1.05
C LYS A 98 -15.76 -11.14 2.22
N ILE A 99 -15.26 -12.37 2.21
CA ILE A 99 -14.20 -12.79 3.14
C ILE A 99 -12.84 -12.27 2.65
N HIS A 100 -11.92 -12.12 3.60
CA HIS A 100 -10.53 -11.73 3.37
C HIS A 100 -10.38 -10.35 2.70
N GLY A 101 -9.16 -9.92 2.41
CA GLY A 101 -8.85 -8.56 1.93
C GLY A 101 -8.94 -7.47 3.00
N GLY A 102 -9.17 -6.24 2.55
CA GLY A 102 -9.13 -5.02 3.33
C GLY A 102 -7.72 -4.40 3.35
N VAL A 103 -7.68 -3.07 3.41
CA VAL A 103 -6.43 -2.29 3.54
C VAL A 103 -6.55 -1.33 4.70
N CYS A 104 -5.44 -1.07 5.38
CA CYS A 104 -5.39 -0.06 6.44
C CYS A 104 -4.02 0.57 6.57
N VAL A 105 -4.01 1.77 7.15
CA VAL A 105 -2.80 2.52 7.43
C VAL A 105 -2.80 2.98 8.88
N PHE A 106 -1.71 2.65 9.57
CA PHE A 106 -1.42 3.12 10.92
C PHE A 106 -0.26 4.10 10.88
N VAL A 107 -0.29 5.07 11.80
CA VAL A 107 0.76 6.08 11.94
C VAL A 107 1.19 6.16 13.39
N LYS A 108 2.49 6.39 13.61
CA LYS A 108 3.05 6.60 14.94
C LYS A 108 2.33 7.75 15.65
N LYS A 109 1.96 7.57 16.92
CA LYS A 109 1.04 8.49 17.63
C LYS A 109 1.51 9.95 17.69
N ASN A 110 2.82 10.18 17.66
CA ASN A 110 3.42 11.53 17.70
C ASN A 110 3.52 12.20 16.31
N ILE A 111 3.07 11.55 15.24
CA ILE A 111 3.06 12.11 13.89
C ILE A 111 1.66 12.64 13.57
N THR A 112 1.62 13.91 13.18
CA THR A 112 0.41 14.59 12.72
C THR A 112 0.16 14.23 11.25
N CYS A 113 -1.06 13.78 10.95
CA CYS A 113 -1.50 13.49 9.59
C CYS A 113 -3.02 13.70 9.48
N LYS A 114 -3.53 13.79 8.25
CA LYS A 114 -4.96 13.87 7.95
C LYS A 114 -5.41 12.62 7.22
N VAL A 115 -6.65 12.20 7.46
CA VAL A 115 -7.30 11.15 6.67
C VAL A 115 -7.67 11.74 5.32
N ILE A 116 -7.42 11.00 4.24
CA ILE A 116 -8.02 11.27 2.93
C ILE A 116 -9.09 10.21 2.73
N ASP A 117 -10.34 10.64 2.57
CA ASP A 117 -11.42 9.72 2.27
C ASP A 117 -11.36 9.31 0.79
N VAL A 118 -11.00 8.05 0.57
CA VAL A 118 -10.87 7.42 -0.75
C VAL A 118 -11.75 6.18 -0.86
N GLU A 119 -12.65 5.96 0.11
CA GLU A 119 -13.46 4.75 0.18
C GLU A 119 -14.40 4.63 -1.03
N SER A 120 -14.87 5.76 -1.59
CA SER A 120 -15.71 5.79 -2.78
C SER A 120 -15.05 5.25 -4.05
N PHE A 121 -13.71 5.24 -4.12
CA PHE A 121 -12.96 4.63 -5.23
C PHE A 121 -12.80 3.12 -5.05
N SER A 122 -13.04 2.60 -3.84
CA SER A 122 -12.87 1.18 -3.55
C SER A 122 -14.03 0.36 -4.10
N VAL A 123 -13.69 -0.72 -4.80
CA VAL A 123 -14.63 -1.73 -5.30
C VAL A 123 -14.27 -3.04 -4.62
N GLU A 124 -15.20 -3.57 -3.81
CA GLU A 124 -14.97 -4.76 -2.98
C GLU A 124 -14.42 -5.92 -3.82
N ALA A 125 -13.31 -6.51 -3.35
CA ALA A 125 -12.63 -7.61 -4.02
C ALA A 125 -12.15 -7.30 -5.45
N CYS A 126 -12.06 -6.02 -5.83
CA CYS A 126 -11.45 -5.56 -7.07
C CYS A 126 -10.31 -4.57 -6.84
N ALA A 127 -10.61 -3.44 -6.20
CA ALA A 127 -9.68 -2.36 -5.95
C ALA A 127 -9.94 -1.79 -4.55
N GLU A 128 -8.97 -1.82 -3.67
CA GLU A 128 -9.16 -1.47 -2.27
C GLU A 128 -8.14 -0.42 -1.88
N PHE A 129 -8.65 0.72 -1.37
CA PHE A 129 -7.84 1.90 -1.12
C PHE A 129 -8.07 2.43 0.30
N CYS A 130 -7.00 2.87 0.93
CA CYS A 130 -7.08 3.82 2.04
C CYS A 130 -5.91 4.79 1.94
N ALA A 131 -6.08 6.00 2.46
CA ALA A 131 -5.09 7.05 2.29
C ALA A 131 -4.98 8.01 3.47
N LEU A 132 -3.82 8.64 3.57
CA LEU A 132 -3.54 9.73 4.49
C LEU A 132 -2.64 10.79 3.86
N GLU A 133 -2.67 11.98 4.45
CA GLU A 133 -1.83 13.11 4.09
C GLU A 133 -0.92 13.49 5.26
N LEU A 134 0.38 13.60 4.99
CA LEU A 134 1.36 14.27 5.84
C LEU A 134 1.57 15.71 5.34
N SER A 135 0.71 16.62 5.78
CA SER A 135 0.71 18.01 5.26
C SER A 135 2.06 18.74 5.45
N GLN A 136 2.80 18.46 6.52
CA GLN A 136 4.11 19.11 6.76
C GLN A 136 5.18 18.67 5.74
N GLN A 137 5.07 17.45 5.21
CA GLN A 137 6.00 16.85 4.27
C GLN A 137 5.49 16.91 2.82
N ASN A 138 4.26 17.38 2.61
CA ASN A 138 3.55 17.35 1.32
C ASN A 138 3.51 15.94 0.70
N ILE A 139 3.29 14.91 1.56
CA ILE A 139 3.25 13.50 1.17
C ILE A 139 1.83 12.98 1.32
N ILE A 140 1.36 12.26 0.31
CA ILE A 140 0.15 11.44 0.36
C ILE A 140 0.60 9.98 0.35
N VAL A 141 0.15 9.20 1.33
CA VAL A 141 0.35 7.75 1.36
C VAL A 141 -0.97 7.09 1.00
N ILE A 142 -0.94 6.23 -0.01
CA ILE A 142 -2.09 5.43 -0.45
C ILE A 142 -1.70 3.97 -0.31
N VAL A 143 -2.47 3.23 0.49
CA VAL A 143 -2.40 1.78 0.53
C VAL A 143 -3.35 1.26 -0.52
N VAL A 144 -2.82 0.42 -1.41
CA VAL A 144 -3.57 -0.12 -2.54
C VAL A 144 -3.52 -1.64 -2.48
N TYR A 145 -4.66 -2.28 -2.68
CA TYR A 145 -4.70 -3.73 -2.87
C TYR A 145 -5.61 -4.10 -4.05
N ARG A 146 -5.09 -4.94 -4.93
CA ARG A 146 -5.85 -5.55 -6.01
C ARG A 146 -6.01 -7.04 -5.75
N SER A 147 -7.25 -7.50 -5.73
CA SER A 147 -7.55 -8.93 -5.65
C SER A 147 -7.07 -9.67 -6.91
N CYS A 148 -6.43 -10.83 -6.73
CA CYS A 148 -5.86 -11.61 -7.84
C CYS A 148 -6.90 -12.07 -8.87
N LEU A 149 -8.16 -12.24 -8.45
CA LEU A 149 -9.26 -12.73 -9.29
C LEU A 149 -10.09 -11.61 -9.92
N ALA A 150 -9.77 -10.36 -9.61
CA ALA A 150 -10.50 -9.22 -10.12
C ALA A 150 -10.14 -8.89 -11.56
N ASP A 151 -11.10 -8.31 -12.28
CA ASP A 151 -10.83 -7.67 -13.55
C ASP A 151 -9.82 -6.53 -13.34
N VAL A 152 -8.68 -6.66 -14.01
CA VAL A 152 -7.56 -5.72 -13.94
C VAL A 152 -7.97 -4.34 -14.48
N SER A 153 -8.92 -4.28 -15.43
CA SER A 153 -9.43 -3.03 -15.97
C SER A 153 -10.19 -2.21 -14.93
N ILE A 154 -11.03 -2.86 -14.10
CA ILE A 154 -11.75 -2.19 -13.00
C ILE A 154 -10.75 -1.58 -12.02
N PHE A 155 -9.67 -2.32 -11.71
CA PHE A 155 -8.63 -1.81 -10.85
C PHE A 155 -7.99 -0.53 -11.41
N PHE A 156 -7.54 -0.56 -12.67
CA PHE A 156 -6.85 0.59 -13.26
C PHE A 156 -7.77 1.80 -13.43
N GLU A 157 -9.02 1.60 -13.82
CA GLU A 157 -10.03 2.66 -13.90
C GLU A 157 -10.17 3.37 -12.55
N LYS A 158 -10.39 2.62 -11.46
CA LYS A 158 -10.55 3.21 -10.12
C LYS A 158 -9.28 3.83 -9.57
N PHE A 159 -8.13 3.25 -9.88
CA PHE A 159 -6.86 3.81 -9.47
C PHE A 159 -6.55 5.11 -10.22
N GLU A 160 -6.83 5.19 -11.52
CA GLU A 160 -6.69 6.41 -12.30
C GLU A 160 -7.64 7.50 -11.77
N GLU A 161 -8.92 7.19 -11.57
CA GLU A 161 -9.90 8.11 -10.94
C GLU A 161 -9.38 8.67 -9.61
N LEU A 162 -8.86 7.80 -8.75
CA LEU A 162 -8.26 8.20 -7.47
C LEU A 162 -7.07 9.14 -7.68
N LEU A 163 -6.12 8.77 -8.55
CA LEU A 163 -4.93 9.58 -8.83
C LEU A 163 -5.27 10.95 -9.42
N TYR A 164 -6.33 11.05 -10.23
CA TYR A 164 -6.83 12.33 -10.74
C TYR A 164 -7.46 13.21 -9.65
N SER A 165 -8.01 12.61 -8.60
CA SER A 165 -8.67 13.34 -7.50
C SER A 165 -7.70 13.95 -6.47
N ILE A 166 -6.45 13.51 -6.47
CA ILE A 166 -5.44 13.92 -5.48
C ILE A 166 -4.35 14.78 -6.12
N SER A 167 -3.74 15.64 -5.30
CA SER A 167 -2.57 16.43 -5.70
C SER A 167 -1.51 16.38 -4.60
N GLY A 168 -0.28 16.01 -4.96
CA GLY A 168 0.82 15.85 -4.01
C GLY A 168 1.80 14.77 -4.41
N LEU A 169 2.85 14.58 -3.60
CA LEU A 169 3.77 13.45 -3.76
C LEU A 169 3.08 12.19 -3.26
N VAL A 170 2.74 11.29 -4.18
CA VAL A 170 2.05 10.04 -3.86
C VAL A 170 3.06 8.93 -3.58
N ILE A 171 2.84 8.19 -2.50
CA ILE A 171 3.50 6.91 -2.22
C ILE A 171 2.42 5.84 -2.26
N CYS A 172 2.52 4.92 -3.23
CA CYS A 172 1.59 3.80 -3.38
C CYS A 172 2.26 2.52 -2.87
N GLU A 173 1.63 1.89 -1.89
CA GLU A 173 2.09 0.65 -1.30
C GLU A 173 1.06 -0.43 -1.56
N GLY A 174 1.41 -1.48 -2.29
CA GLY A 174 0.41 -2.46 -2.69
C GLY A 174 0.89 -3.69 -3.43
N MET A 175 0.09 -4.76 -3.33
CA MET A 175 0.31 -6.05 -3.98
C MET A 175 -0.67 -6.26 -5.14
N TYR A 176 -0.17 -6.74 -6.28
CA TYR A 176 -0.91 -7.01 -7.51
C TYR A 176 -0.64 -8.45 -7.97
N GLY A 177 -1.57 -9.37 -7.74
CA GLY A 177 -1.43 -10.74 -8.23
C GLY A 177 -1.82 -10.88 -9.70
N TYR A 178 -0.88 -11.17 -10.60
CA TYR A 178 -1.21 -11.49 -12.00
C TYR A 178 -1.57 -12.98 -12.12
N CYS A 179 -2.76 -13.28 -12.63
CA CYS A 179 -3.15 -14.64 -12.99
C CYS A 179 -2.85 -14.86 -14.48
N GLY A 180 -1.63 -15.32 -14.80
CA GLY A 180 -1.23 -15.69 -16.14
C GLY A 180 -0.63 -17.10 -16.16
N GLY A 181 -1.40 -18.09 -16.61
CA GLY A 181 -0.95 -19.45 -16.91
C GLY A 181 -0.33 -20.22 -15.73
N SER A 182 -1.11 -21.07 -15.06
CA SER A 182 -0.65 -22.10 -14.09
C SER A 182 0.32 -21.68 -12.96
N LYS A 183 0.64 -20.39 -12.81
CA LYS A 183 1.46 -19.83 -11.74
C LYS A 183 0.82 -18.52 -11.27
N PHE A 184 0.50 -18.44 -9.98
CA PHE A 184 0.17 -17.18 -9.33
C PHE A 184 1.46 -16.39 -9.15
N GLY A 185 1.63 -15.30 -9.91
CA GLY A 185 2.75 -14.37 -9.73
C GLY A 185 2.29 -13.20 -8.87
N LEU A 186 2.87 -13.04 -7.68
CA LEU A 186 2.71 -11.84 -6.86
C LEU A 186 3.68 -10.78 -7.39
N HIS A 187 3.17 -9.70 -7.99
CA HIS A 187 3.98 -8.56 -8.38
C HIS A 187 3.62 -7.35 -7.52
N GLN A 188 4.62 -6.69 -6.98
CA GLN A 188 4.49 -5.44 -6.23
C GLN A 188 4.42 -4.29 -7.25
N LEU A 189 3.59 -3.27 -6.99
CA LEU A 189 3.71 -2.05 -7.81
C LEU A 189 5.07 -1.40 -7.51
N PRO A 190 5.83 -0.98 -8.53
CA PRO A 190 6.95 -0.10 -8.27
C PRO A 190 6.44 1.16 -7.60
N MET A 191 7.20 1.64 -6.61
CA MET A 191 7.02 2.95 -6.01
C MET A 191 6.89 4.04 -7.08
N ILE A 192 5.68 4.59 -7.27
CA ILE A 192 5.46 5.73 -8.18
C ILE A 192 5.38 7.00 -7.36
N SER A 193 6.50 7.71 -7.23
CA SER A 193 6.48 9.13 -6.90
C SER A 193 6.31 9.93 -8.18
N SER A 194 5.09 10.32 -8.55
CA SER A 194 4.92 11.29 -9.62
C SER A 194 4.26 12.55 -9.09
N THR A 195 4.88 13.69 -9.41
CA THR A 195 4.27 15.04 -9.32
C THR A 195 3.67 15.47 -10.66
N SER A 196 3.60 14.58 -11.65
CA SER A 196 3.09 14.90 -12.98
C SER A 196 2.12 13.84 -13.49
N GLN A 197 0.88 14.28 -13.77
CA GLN A 197 -0.20 13.54 -14.44
C GLN A 197 0.22 12.90 -15.79
N SER A 198 1.42 13.18 -16.30
CA SER A 198 1.93 12.67 -17.59
C SER A 198 2.57 11.27 -17.53
N CYS A 199 2.84 10.70 -16.34
CA CYS A 199 3.51 9.39 -16.23
C CYS A 199 2.56 8.18 -16.29
N PHE A 200 1.25 8.39 -16.19
CA PHE A 200 0.23 7.35 -16.31
C PHE A 200 -0.36 7.36 -17.73
N THR A 201 0.46 7.05 -18.73
CA THR A 201 -0.08 6.59 -20.02
C THR A 201 0.04 5.07 -20.05
N PRO A 202 -1.02 4.30 -20.37
CA PRO A 202 -0.92 2.86 -20.52
C PRO A 202 0.02 2.56 -21.70
N SER A 203 1.29 2.31 -21.42
CA SER A 203 2.20 1.82 -22.45
C SER A 203 1.82 0.36 -22.75
N LYS A 204 1.02 0.22 -23.80
CA LYS A 204 0.64 -1.00 -24.53
C LYS A 204 -0.25 -1.98 -23.75
N ARG A 205 -1.54 -2.02 -24.18
CA ARG A 205 -2.45 -3.14 -23.94
C ARG A 205 -1.71 -4.48 -24.18
N PRO A 206 -1.89 -5.51 -23.33
CA PRO A 206 -1.42 -6.84 -23.64
C PRO A 206 -1.98 -7.28 -24.99
N ARG A 207 -1.12 -7.81 -25.86
CA ARG A 207 -1.50 -8.34 -27.16
C ARG A 207 -2.51 -9.48 -26.93
N VAL A 208 -3.76 -9.28 -27.38
CA VAL A 208 -4.77 -10.33 -27.46
C VAL A 208 -4.21 -11.40 -28.39
N TRP A 209 -3.96 -12.60 -27.87
CA TRP A 209 -3.70 -13.77 -28.71
C TRP A 209 -5.06 -14.23 -29.25
N ASN A 210 -5.35 -13.86 -30.49
CA ASN A 210 -6.42 -14.50 -31.24
C ASN A 210 -5.96 -15.92 -31.59
N ASN A 211 -6.55 -16.92 -30.95
CA ASN A 211 -6.48 -18.29 -31.43
C ASN A 211 -7.45 -18.41 -32.62
N SER A 212 -6.92 -18.34 -33.83
CA SER A 212 -7.60 -18.84 -35.01
C SER A 212 -7.42 -20.35 -35.06
N THR A 213 -8.54 -21.06 -35.25
CA THR A 213 -8.68 -22.49 -35.56
C THR A 213 -7.69 -23.04 -36.56
#